data_AF-A0A1D1VBG1-F1
#
_entry.id   AF-A0A1D1VBG1-F1
#
_cell.length_a   1.000
_cell.length_b   1.000
_cell.length_c   1.000
_cell.angle_alpha   90.00
_cell.angle_beta   90.00
_cell.angle_gamma   90.00
#
_symmetry.space_group_name_H-M   'P 1'
#
loop_
_entity.id
_entity.type
_entity.pdbx_description
1 polymer ?
#
loop_
_entity_poly.entity_id
_entity_poly.type
_entity_poly.pdbx_seq_one_letter_code
_entity_poly.pdbx_strand_id
1 'polypeptide(L)'
;MALTPAKTYLVAYNIVQLCGWLFILTQIVRCVLTGEDLWRATSPPLKVFQTMAVLEVAHTAMGLVRSNTMITGLQVASRLFVLWCVLDYSTMARVSYGFSLTLICWTIAEIVRYAFYALNLVGMDVDPVVWARYSLFLVLYPLGITGELWTTYAALPKIASEQPFSVGGFNWVYYMTIMLMLSYIPVFPKLFGHMLSQRRKTLTSNTPEKPRKRNE
;
A
#
# COMPACT_ATOMS: atom_id res chain seq x y z
N MET A 1 20.97 22.51 -5.26
CA MET A 1 21.52 21.47 -4.36
C MET A 1 21.77 20.22 -5.19
N ALA A 2 23.02 19.78 -5.36
CA ALA A 2 23.30 18.59 -6.17
C ALA A 2 22.85 17.33 -5.41
N LEU A 3 21.99 16.53 -6.04
CA LEU A 3 21.55 15.25 -5.49
C LEU A 3 22.70 14.23 -5.57
N THR A 4 22.89 13.44 -4.53
CA THR A 4 23.82 12.31 -4.59
C THR A 4 23.29 11.26 -5.58
N PRO A 5 24.14 10.43 -6.20
CA PRO A 5 23.70 9.39 -7.14
C PRO A 5 22.60 8.49 -6.57
N ALA A 6 22.72 8.13 -5.29
CA ALA A 6 21.72 7.36 -4.55
C ALA A 6 20.37 8.09 -4.43
N LYS A 7 20.38 9.39 -4.10
CA LYS A 7 19.14 10.18 -4.04
C LYS A 7 18.51 10.36 -5.42
N THR A 8 19.31 10.61 -6.46
CA THR A 8 18.82 10.70 -7.84
C THR A 8 18.14 9.41 -8.27
N TYR A 9 18.74 8.25 -8.00
CA TYR A 9 18.15 6.95 -8.24
C TYR A 9 16.82 6.77 -7.48
N LEU A 10 16.77 7.12 -6.18
CA LEU A 10 15.54 7.01 -5.40
C LEU A 10 14.44 7.94 -5.93
N VAL A 11 14.77 9.17 -6.35
CA VAL A 11 13.81 10.07 -6.98
C VAL A 11 13.25 9.46 -8.26
N ALA A 12 14.11 8.94 -9.14
CA ALA A 12 13.68 8.27 -10.37
C ALA A 12 12.78 7.06 -10.08
N TYR A 13 13.15 6.22 -9.10
CA TYR A 13 12.33 5.09 -8.67
C TYR A 13 10.94 5.52 -8.19
N ASN A 14 10.86 6.53 -7.32
CA ASN A 14 9.58 7.03 -6.82
C ASN A 14 8.72 7.65 -7.94
N ILE A 15 9.33 8.33 -8.91
CA ILE A 15 8.62 8.87 -10.08
C ILE A 15 8.07 7.73 -10.96
N VAL A 16 8.88 6.71 -11.25
CA VAL A 16 8.44 5.55 -12.04
C VAL A 16 7.26 4.85 -11.38
N GLN A 17 7.35 4.62 -10.07
CA GLN A 17 6.26 4.04 -9.29
C GLN A 17 5.02 4.96 -9.31
N LEU A 18 5.17 6.26 -9.07
CA LEU A 18 4.08 7.23 -9.13
C LEU A 18 3.37 7.20 -10.49
N CYS A 19 4.10 7.23 -11.60
CA CYS A 19 3.54 7.13 -12.94
C CYS A 19 2.81 5.80 -13.15
N GLY A 20 3.36 4.69 -12.63
CA GLY A 20 2.71 3.39 -12.68
C GLY A 20 1.37 3.33 -11.98
N TRP A 21 1.30 3.86 -10.75
CA TRP A 21 0.04 3.90 -10.00
C TRP A 21 -0.96 4.91 -10.58
N LEU A 22 -0.50 6.03 -11.14
CA LEU A 22 -1.37 6.93 -11.91
C LEU A 22 -1.92 6.24 -13.16
N PHE A 23 -1.13 5.42 -13.85
CA PHE A 23 -1.63 4.61 -14.97
C PHE A 23 -2.68 3.59 -14.52
N ILE A 24 -2.48 2.91 -13.39
CA ILE A 24 -3.51 2.02 -12.82
C ILE A 24 -4.79 2.81 -12.51
N LEU A 25 -4.68 4.03 -11.96
CA LEU A 25 -5.83 4.89 -11.72
C LEU A 25 -6.61 5.21 -13.00
N THR A 26 -5.92 5.53 -14.10
CA THR A 26 -6.61 5.78 -15.38
C THR A 26 -7.30 4.53 -15.92
N GLN A 27 -6.71 3.34 -15.73
CA GLN A 27 -7.38 2.07 -16.07
C GLN A 27 -8.63 1.85 -15.23
N ILE A 28 -8.59 2.12 -13.91
CA ILE A 28 -9.76 2.01 -13.02
C ILE A 28 -10.88 2.93 -13.52
N VAL A 29 -10.58 4.20 -13.77
CA VAL A 29 -11.57 5.18 -14.26
C VAL A 29 -12.14 4.73 -15.61
N ARG A 30 -11.29 4.27 -16.55
CA ARG A 30 -11.76 3.75 -17.84
C ARG A 30 -12.71 2.57 -17.66
N CYS A 31 -12.38 1.61 -16.81
CA CYS A 31 -13.24 0.44 -16.57
C CYS A 31 -14.59 0.84 -15.96
N VAL A 32 -14.60 1.81 -15.04
CA VAL A 32 -15.86 2.32 -14.46
C VAL A 32 -16.75 2.99 -15.53
N LEU A 33 -16.15 3.71 -16.47
CA LEU A 33 -16.91 4.40 -17.53
C LEU A 33 -17.36 3.49 -18.66
N THR A 34 -16.59 2.45 -18.97
CA THR A 34 -16.83 1.55 -20.13
C THR A 34 -17.52 0.24 -19.75
N GLY A 35 -17.49 -0.14 -18.47
CA GLY A 35 -17.92 -1.46 -18.02
C GLY A 35 -16.94 -2.59 -18.34
N GLU A 36 -15.71 -2.27 -18.77
CA GLU A 36 -14.66 -3.27 -19.01
C GLU A 36 -14.30 -4.06 -17.74
N ASP A 37 -13.80 -5.29 -17.92
CA ASP A 37 -13.33 -6.12 -16.82
C ASP A 37 -12.13 -5.48 -16.11
N LEU A 38 -12.35 -5.09 -14.85
CA LEU A 38 -11.38 -4.37 -14.04
C LEU A 38 -10.09 -5.16 -13.84
N TRP A 39 -10.18 -6.48 -13.62
CA TRP A 39 -9.01 -7.33 -13.40
C TRP A 39 -8.17 -7.44 -14.68
N ARG A 40 -8.79 -7.64 -15.83
CA ARG A 40 -8.11 -7.76 -17.12
C ARG A 40 -7.35 -6.50 -17.48
N ALA A 41 -7.91 -5.32 -17.21
CA ALA A 41 -7.26 -4.05 -17.49
C ALA A 41 -6.14 -3.71 -16.50
N THR A 42 -6.33 -4.01 -15.21
CA THR A 42 -5.45 -3.53 -14.13
C THR A 42 -4.42 -4.55 -13.66
N SER A 43 -4.63 -5.85 -13.87
CA SER A 43 -3.72 -6.88 -13.37
C SER A 43 -2.32 -6.83 -13.97
N PRO A 44 -2.09 -6.57 -15.28
CA PRO A 44 -0.72 -6.48 -15.79
C PRO A 44 0.10 -5.36 -15.13
N PRO A 45 -0.35 -4.08 -15.12
CA PRO A 45 0.41 -3.03 -14.44
C PRO A 45 0.48 -3.24 -12.93
N LEU A 46 -0.61 -3.70 -12.29
CA LEU A 46 -0.62 -3.98 -10.85
C LEU A 46 0.47 -5.00 -10.48
N LYS A 47 0.60 -6.11 -11.23
CA LYS A 47 1.63 -7.12 -10.98
C LYS A 47 3.04 -6.56 -11.07
N VAL A 48 3.30 -5.71 -12.07
CA VAL A 48 4.62 -5.10 -12.25
C VAL A 48 4.95 -4.16 -11.08
N PHE A 49 4.10 -3.16 -10.82
CA PHE A 49 4.41 -2.11 -9.84
C PHE A 49 4.35 -2.61 -8.39
N GLN A 50 3.42 -3.52 -8.08
CA GLN A 50 3.35 -4.14 -6.77
C GLN A 50 4.57 -5.03 -6.49
N THR A 51 5.05 -5.79 -7.49
CA THR A 51 6.26 -6.62 -7.36
C THR A 51 7.53 -5.78 -7.30
N MET A 52 7.56 -4.64 -8.00
CA MET A 52 8.67 -3.70 -7.94
C MET A 52 8.89 -3.12 -6.53
N ALA A 53 7.86 -3.13 -5.66
CA ALA A 53 7.99 -2.74 -4.25
C ALA A 53 8.96 -3.62 -3.44
N VAL A 54 9.35 -4.80 -3.94
CA VAL A 54 10.43 -5.60 -3.34
C VAL A 54 11.75 -4.82 -3.29
N LEU A 55 11.98 -3.92 -4.26
CA LEU A 55 13.15 -3.04 -4.24
C LEU A 55 13.19 -2.14 -3.00
N GLU A 56 12.05 -1.81 -2.40
CA GLU A 56 12.02 -1.01 -1.16
C GLU A 56 12.57 -1.78 0.03
N VAL A 57 12.31 -3.09 0.07
CA VAL A 57 12.93 -3.98 1.06
C VAL A 57 14.44 -3.98 0.86
N ALA A 58 14.91 -4.03 -0.39
CA ALA A 58 16.33 -3.94 -0.71
C ALA A 58 16.92 -2.57 -0.34
N HIS A 59 16.23 -1.46 -0.61
CA HIS A 59 16.70 -0.11 -0.27
C HIS A 59 16.86 0.07 1.24
N THR A 60 15.92 -0.46 2.03
CA THR A 60 15.99 -0.40 3.49
C THR A 60 17.06 -1.37 4.04
N ALA A 61 17.21 -2.57 3.46
CA ALA A 61 18.25 -3.53 3.82
C ALA A 61 19.68 -3.00 3.56
N MET A 62 19.88 -2.28 2.45
CA MET A 62 21.16 -1.65 2.09
C MET A 62 21.41 -0.32 2.82
N GLY A 63 20.46 0.15 3.65
CA GLY A 63 20.59 1.42 4.37
C GLY A 63 20.44 2.67 3.49
N LEU A 64 19.95 2.55 2.24
CA LEU A 64 19.63 3.69 1.38
C LEU A 64 18.47 4.53 1.95
N VAL A 65 17.56 3.87 2.66
CA VAL A 65 16.40 4.50 3.32
C VAL A 65 16.36 4.07 4.78
N ARG A 66 16.19 5.05 5.68
CA ARG A 66 16.05 4.79 7.13
C ARG A 66 14.65 4.26 7.43
N SER A 67 14.49 2.94 7.47
CA SER A 67 13.29 2.24 7.93
C SER A 67 13.67 0.89 8.54
N ASN A 68 12.75 0.28 9.28
CA ASN A 68 12.92 -1.09 9.74
C ASN A 68 12.65 -2.06 8.59
N THR A 69 13.71 -2.70 8.09
CA THR A 69 13.66 -3.66 6.96
C THR A 69 12.65 -4.78 7.18
N MET A 70 12.52 -5.31 8.39
CA MET A 70 11.55 -6.39 8.70
C MET A 70 10.11 -5.91 8.54
N ILE A 71 9.82 -4.69 8.99
CA ILE A 71 8.47 -4.11 8.91
C ILE A 71 8.12 -3.77 7.45
N THR A 72 9.06 -3.16 6.71
CA THR A 72 8.89 -2.91 5.28
C THR A 72 8.72 -4.22 4.50
N GLY A 73 9.52 -5.24 4.82
CA GLY A 73 9.41 -6.58 4.24
C GLY A 73 8.04 -7.21 4.47
N LEU A 74 7.55 -7.20 5.71
CA LEU A 74 6.24 -7.76 6.04
C LEU A 74 5.09 -7.05 5.32
N GLN A 75 5.16 -5.71 5.20
CA GLN A 75 4.16 -4.91 4.49
C GLN A 75 4.14 -5.19 2.99
N VAL A 76 5.31 -5.34 2.36
CA VAL A 76 5.40 -5.69 0.93
C VAL A 76 4.96 -7.14 0.71
N ALA A 77 5.39 -8.06 1.57
CA ALA A 77 5.04 -9.47 1.48
C ALA A 77 3.53 -9.72 1.62
N SER A 78 2.85 -9.04 2.55
CA SER A 78 1.40 -9.21 2.73
C SER A 78 0.63 -8.82 1.46
N ARG A 79 0.99 -7.70 0.82
CA ARG A 79 0.35 -7.27 -0.42
C ARG A 79 0.68 -8.17 -1.61
N LEU A 80 1.91 -8.66 -1.70
CA LEU A 80 2.28 -9.63 -2.74
C LEU A 80 1.52 -10.95 -2.57
N PHE A 81 1.29 -11.39 -1.33
CA PHE A 81 0.47 -12.55 -1.06
C PHE A 81 -0.97 -12.35 -1.53
N VAL A 82 -1.59 -11.21 -1.20
CA VAL A 82 -2.95 -10.89 -1.68
C VAL A 82 -3.01 -10.80 -3.21
N LEU A 83 -1.99 -10.21 -3.85
CA LEU A 83 -1.95 -10.13 -5.30
C LEU A 83 -1.79 -11.51 -5.97
N TRP A 84 -0.76 -12.27 -5.60
CA TRP A 84 -0.35 -13.47 -6.32
C TRP A 84 -1.07 -14.73 -5.82
N CYS A 85 -1.24 -14.89 -4.51
CA CYS A 85 -1.82 -16.10 -3.92
C CYS A 85 -3.36 -16.02 -3.79
N VAL A 86 -3.94 -14.82 -3.78
CA VAL A 86 -5.39 -14.64 -3.62
C VAL A 86 -6.03 -14.17 -4.93
N LEU A 87 -5.68 -12.98 -5.42
CA LEU A 87 -6.30 -12.37 -6.60
C LEU A 87 -5.94 -13.10 -7.89
N ASP A 88 -4.65 -13.40 -8.10
CA ASP A 88 -4.23 -14.11 -9.31
C ASP A 88 -4.65 -15.58 -9.33
N TYR A 89 -4.86 -16.18 -8.16
CA TYR A 89 -5.29 -17.57 -8.06
C TYR A 89 -6.81 -17.75 -8.20
N SER A 90 -7.59 -16.90 -7.51
CA SER A 90 -9.03 -17.09 -7.36
C SER A 90 -9.84 -16.11 -8.19
N THR A 91 -10.67 -16.64 -9.09
CA THR A 91 -11.67 -15.84 -9.82
C THR A 91 -12.73 -15.28 -8.87
N MET A 92 -13.08 -16.01 -7.81
CA MET A 92 -14.03 -15.55 -6.77
C MET A 92 -13.53 -14.29 -6.05
N ALA A 93 -12.22 -14.17 -5.88
CA ALA A 93 -11.59 -12.98 -5.32
C ALA A 93 -11.79 -11.77 -6.24
N ARG A 94 -11.65 -11.95 -7.56
CA ARG A 94 -11.71 -10.89 -8.57
C ARG A 94 -13.11 -10.32 -8.80
N VAL A 95 -14.14 -11.15 -8.66
CA VAL A 95 -15.54 -10.71 -8.80
C VAL A 95 -16.10 -10.11 -7.50
N SER A 96 -15.40 -10.25 -6.38
CA SER A 96 -15.83 -9.68 -5.10
C SER A 96 -15.72 -8.14 -5.10
N TYR A 97 -16.64 -7.47 -4.42
CA TYR A 97 -16.54 -6.02 -4.18
C TYR A 97 -15.26 -5.64 -3.42
N GLY A 98 -14.69 -6.58 -2.65
CA GLY A 98 -13.42 -6.41 -1.97
C GLY A 98 -12.27 -6.10 -2.92
N PHE A 99 -12.28 -6.64 -4.16
CA PHE A 99 -11.19 -6.41 -5.11
C PHE A 99 -11.15 -4.95 -5.53
N SER A 100 -12.30 -4.41 -5.96
CA SER A 100 -12.42 -3.00 -6.36
C SER A 100 -12.05 -2.06 -5.20
N LEU A 101 -12.52 -2.36 -3.98
CA LEU A 101 -12.20 -1.57 -2.79
C LEU A 101 -10.70 -1.57 -2.49
N THR A 102 -10.08 -2.76 -2.50
CA THR A 102 -8.63 -2.94 -2.28
C THR A 102 -7.84 -2.18 -3.32
N LEU A 103 -8.18 -2.34 -4.59
CA LEU A 103 -7.46 -1.75 -5.71
C LEU A 103 -7.50 -0.21 -5.65
N ILE A 104 -8.66 0.39 -5.38
CA ILE A 104 -8.81 1.84 -5.24
C ILE A 104 -8.00 2.34 -4.04
N CYS A 105 -8.12 1.68 -2.88
CA CYS A 105 -7.41 2.09 -1.68
C CYS A 105 -5.89 2.00 -1.85
N TRP A 106 -5.39 0.90 -2.43
CA TRP A 106 -3.98 0.74 -2.75
C TRP A 106 -3.52 1.83 -3.71
N THR A 107 -4.24 2.05 -4.80
CA THR A 107 -3.86 3.03 -5.82
C THR A 107 -3.72 4.44 -5.24
N ILE A 108 -4.72 4.91 -4.48
CA ILE A 108 -4.68 6.24 -3.86
C ILE A 108 -3.53 6.32 -2.84
N ALA A 109 -3.39 5.30 -1.98
CA ALA A 109 -2.36 5.29 -0.95
C ALA A 109 -0.94 5.33 -1.57
N GLU A 110 -0.71 4.58 -2.65
CA GLU A 110 0.58 4.51 -3.32
C GLU A 110 0.91 5.80 -4.07
N ILE A 111 -0.04 6.38 -4.81
CA ILE A 111 0.16 7.69 -5.49
C ILE A 111 0.64 8.73 -4.48
N VAL A 112 -0.06 8.85 -3.34
CA VAL A 112 0.27 9.84 -2.32
C VAL A 112 1.63 9.54 -1.67
N ARG A 113 1.94 8.25 -1.43
CA ARG A 113 3.21 7.84 -0.84
C ARG A 113 4.39 8.16 -1.75
N TYR A 114 4.35 7.76 -3.02
CA TYR A 114 5.43 7.99 -3.96
C TYR A 114 5.59 9.47 -4.32
N ALA A 115 4.48 10.22 -4.43
CA ALA A 115 4.54 11.67 -4.59
C ALA A 115 5.24 12.34 -3.40
N PHE A 116 4.86 11.98 -2.17
CA PHE A 116 5.50 12.48 -0.96
C PHE A 116 7.00 12.13 -0.90
N TYR A 117 7.38 10.89 -1.22
CA TYR A 117 8.78 10.48 -1.19
C TYR A 117 9.62 11.17 -2.28
N ALA A 118 9.11 11.31 -3.50
CA ALA A 118 9.81 12.02 -4.56
C ALA A 118 10.06 13.50 -4.19
N LEU A 119 9.03 14.20 -3.71
CA LEU A 119 9.11 15.62 -3.32
C LEU A 119 10.05 15.83 -2.13
N ASN A 120 9.94 15.00 -1.09
CA ASN A 120 10.79 15.10 0.10
C ASN A 120 12.27 14.84 -0.25
N LEU A 121 12.57 13.93 -1.17
CA LEU A 121 13.96 13.65 -1.61
C LEU A 121 14.61 14.83 -2.35
N VAL A 122 13.82 15.66 -3.05
CA VAL A 122 14.30 16.89 -3.70
C VAL A 122 14.24 18.13 -2.80
N GLY A 123 13.81 17.96 -1.54
CA GLY A 123 13.71 19.05 -0.56
C GLY A 123 12.51 19.96 -0.75
N MET A 124 11.45 19.46 -1.40
CA MET A 124 10.19 20.19 -1.58
C MET A 124 9.12 19.63 -0.63
N ASP A 125 8.58 20.48 0.22
CA ASP A 125 7.41 20.16 1.05
C ASP A 125 6.18 20.84 0.47
N VAL A 126 5.28 20.05 -0.11
CA VAL A 126 4.03 20.53 -0.72
C VAL A 126 2.87 20.23 0.22
N ASP A 127 2.31 21.27 0.84
CA ASP A 127 1.32 21.16 1.92
C ASP A 127 0.14 20.22 1.61
N PRO A 128 -0.51 20.27 0.43
CA PRO A 128 -1.57 19.31 0.09
C PRO A 128 -1.11 17.85 0.10
N VAL A 129 0.11 17.56 -0.38
CA VAL A 129 0.66 16.20 -0.45
C VAL A 129 1.04 15.70 0.95
N VAL A 130 1.63 16.57 1.77
CA VAL A 130 1.93 16.28 3.18
C VAL A 130 0.63 15.99 3.94
N TRP A 131 -0.37 16.86 3.79
CA TRP A 131 -1.68 16.67 4.41
C TRP A 131 -2.33 15.36 3.98
N ALA A 132 -2.32 15.06 2.67
CA ALA A 132 -2.88 13.83 2.13
C ALA A 132 -2.19 12.59 2.73
N ARG A 133 -0.85 12.61 2.80
CA ARG A 133 -0.04 11.51 3.37
C ARG A 133 -0.37 11.20 4.82
N TYR A 134 -0.67 12.23 5.60
CA TYR A 134 -0.95 12.12 7.04
C TYR A 134 -2.44 12.19 7.41
N SER A 135 -3.36 12.31 6.45
CA SER A 135 -4.81 12.37 6.74
C SER A 135 -5.61 11.29 6.03
N LEU A 136 -5.25 10.94 4.79
CA LEU A 136 -6.01 9.93 4.02
C LEU A 136 -5.95 8.54 4.65
N PHE A 137 -4.90 8.22 5.41
CA PHE A 137 -4.78 6.94 6.11
C PHE A 137 -5.97 6.67 7.06
N LEU A 138 -6.62 7.72 7.59
CA LEU A 138 -7.77 7.57 8.48
C LEU A 138 -8.93 6.82 7.82
N VAL A 139 -9.10 6.98 6.50
CA VAL A 139 -10.16 6.35 5.71
C VAL A 139 -9.61 5.18 4.92
N LEU A 140 -8.46 5.36 4.25
CA LEU A 140 -7.89 4.35 3.35
C LEU A 140 -7.42 3.09 4.08
N TYR A 141 -6.95 3.17 5.32
CA TYR A 141 -6.49 1.97 6.04
C TYR A 141 -7.66 1.05 6.43
N PRO A 142 -8.72 1.53 7.11
CA PRO A 142 -9.89 0.69 7.41
C PRO A 142 -10.53 0.11 6.14
N LEU A 143 -10.70 0.92 5.10
CA LEU A 143 -11.31 0.47 3.84
C LEU A 143 -10.42 -0.53 3.10
N GLY A 144 -9.11 -0.26 3.01
CA GLY A 144 -8.16 -1.15 2.35
C GLY A 144 -8.10 -2.52 3.01
N ILE A 145 -8.02 -2.56 4.34
CA ILE A 145 -8.01 -3.83 5.11
C ILE A 145 -9.34 -4.56 4.94
N THR A 146 -10.46 -3.85 4.99
CA THR A 146 -11.79 -4.46 4.76
C THR A 146 -11.87 -5.08 3.37
N GLY A 147 -11.36 -4.39 2.35
CA GLY A 147 -11.27 -4.92 0.99
C GLY A 147 -10.42 -6.18 0.91
N GLU A 148 -9.20 -6.12 1.48
CA GLU A 148 -8.26 -7.26 1.47
C GLU A 148 -8.87 -8.47 2.17
N LEU A 149 -9.48 -8.29 3.36
CA LEU A 149 -10.14 -9.35 4.10
C LEU A 149 -11.33 -9.94 3.34
N TRP A 150 -12.15 -9.12 2.70
CA TRP A 150 -13.29 -9.60 1.91
C TRP A 150 -12.82 -10.41 0.71
N THR A 151 -11.90 -9.88 -0.09
CA THR A 151 -11.32 -10.60 -1.25
C THR A 151 -10.66 -11.90 -0.85
N THR A 152 -9.93 -11.88 0.27
CA THR A 152 -9.27 -13.05 0.82
C THR A 152 -10.29 -14.09 1.28
N TYR A 153 -11.33 -13.66 2.00
CA TYR A 153 -12.44 -14.52 2.41
C TYR A 153 -13.17 -15.15 1.22
N ALA A 154 -13.41 -14.38 0.15
CA ALA A 154 -14.02 -14.89 -1.08
C ALA A 154 -13.15 -15.95 -1.78
N ALA A 155 -11.82 -15.90 -1.61
CA ALA A 155 -10.90 -16.88 -2.17
C ALA A 155 -10.81 -18.18 -1.35
N LEU A 156 -11.12 -18.14 -0.05
CA LEU A 156 -10.93 -19.27 0.87
C LEU A 156 -11.54 -20.59 0.37
N PRO A 157 -12.80 -20.64 -0.12
CA PRO A 157 -13.40 -21.89 -0.56
C PRO A 157 -12.61 -22.58 -1.67
N LYS A 158 -12.14 -21.80 -2.66
CA LYS A 158 -11.35 -22.31 -3.78
C LYS A 158 -9.97 -22.78 -3.32
N ILE A 159 -9.31 -22.01 -2.45
CA ILE A 159 -8.00 -22.37 -1.88
C ILE A 159 -8.13 -23.66 -1.05
N ALA A 160 -9.22 -23.82 -0.30
CA ALA A 160 -9.47 -25.02 0.50
C ALA A 160 -9.71 -26.25 -0.37
N SER A 161 -10.48 -26.12 -1.45
CA SER A 161 -10.85 -27.25 -2.32
C SER A 161 -9.72 -27.73 -3.22
N GLU A 162 -8.95 -26.81 -3.81
CA GLU A 162 -7.93 -27.15 -4.81
C GLU A 162 -6.56 -27.43 -4.18
N GLN A 163 -6.39 -27.12 -2.90
CA GLN A 163 -5.14 -27.31 -2.15
C GLN A 163 -3.86 -26.89 -2.89
N PRO A 164 -3.79 -25.63 -3.38
CA PRO A 164 -2.65 -25.16 -4.14
C PRO A 164 -1.38 -25.25 -3.29
N PHE A 165 -0.33 -25.81 -3.88
CA PHE A 165 0.98 -25.99 -3.25
C PHE A 165 0.93 -26.84 -1.96
N SER A 166 0.02 -27.82 -1.89
CA SER A 166 0.02 -28.79 -0.80
C SER A 166 1.21 -29.75 -0.90
N VAL A 167 1.88 -29.95 0.23
CA VAL A 167 2.96 -30.96 0.37
C VAL A 167 2.52 -31.91 1.47
N GLY A 168 2.36 -33.20 1.13
CA GLY A 168 1.91 -34.22 2.08
C GLY A 168 0.48 -34.02 2.61
N GLY A 169 -0.41 -33.41 1.81
CA GLY A 169 -1.79 -33.10 2.22
C GLY A 169 -1.94 -31.85 3.10
N PHE A 170 -0.84 -31.16 3.42
CA PHE A 170 -0.87 -29.90 4.16
C PHE A 170 -0.99 -28.71 3.21
N ASN A 171 -2.13 -28.04 3.23
CA ASN A 171 -2.42 -26.87 2.40
C ASN A 171 -1.82 -25.58 3.01
N TRP A 172 -0.53 -25.36 2.78
CA TRP A 172 0.21 -24.20 3.30
C TRP A 172 -0.47 -22.86 2.96
N VAL A 173 -0.99 -22.71 1.74
CA VAL A 173 -1.63 -21.47 1.30
C VAL A 173 -2.90 -21.19 2.09
N TYR A 174 -3.71 -22.21 2.39
CA TYR A 174 -4.91 -22.06 3.22
C TYR A 174 -4.56 -21.53 4.62
N TYR A 175 -3.59 -22.14 5.29
CA TYR A 175 -3.18 -21.68 6.63
C TYR A 175 -2.53 -20.30 6.60
N MET A 176 -1.69 -20.01 5.60
CA MET A 176 -1.12 -18.67 5.43
C MET A 176 -2.19 -17.61 5.18
N THR A 177 -3.23 -17.95 4.43
CA THR A 177 -4.38 -17.07 4.19
C THR A 177 -5.11 -16.75 5.50
N ILE A 178 -5.38 -17.75 6.33
CA ILE A 178 -5.99 -17.55 7.66
C ILE A 178 -5.07 -16.71 8.56
N MET A 179 -3.78 -17.04 8.60
CA MET A 179 -2.80 -16.30 9.40
C MET A 179 -2.70 -14.84 8.98
N LEU A 180 -2.75 -14.55 7.67
CA LEU A 180 -2.81 -13.19 7.16
C LEU A 180 -4.05 -12.46 7.67
N MET A 181 -5.25 -13.07 7.56
CA MET A 181 -6.49 -12.49 8.06
C MET A 181 -6.43 -12.20 9.57
N LEU A 182 -5.92 -13.14 10.37
CA LEU A 182 -5.75 -12.97 11.81
C LEU A 182 -4.70 -11.93 12.17
N SER A 183 -3.65 -11.78 11.36
CA SER A 183 -2.57 -10.82 11.62
C SER A 183 -3.04 -9.37 11.62
N TYR A 184 -4.13 -9.04 10.90
CA TYR A 184 -4.70 -7.70 10.93
C TYR A 184 -5.18 -7.29 12.32
N ILE A 185 -5.63 -8.22 13.17
CA ILE A 185 -6.13 -7.93 14.53
C ILE A 185 -5.05 -7.25 15.39
N PRO A 186 -3.84 -7.82 15.57
CA PRO A 186 -2.76 -7.16 16.32
C PRO A 186 -2.02 -6.08 15.53
N VAL A 187 -1.86 -6.24 14.21
CA VAL A 187 -1.01 -5.35 13.40
C VAL A 187 -1.70 -4.01 13.12
N PHE A 188 -3.01 -4.01 12.84
CA PHE A 188 -3.73 -2.80 12.47
C PHE A 188 -3.73 -1.73 13.57
N PRO A 189 -4.10 -2.00 14.84
CA PRO A 189 -4.10 -0.97 15.88
C PRO A 189 -2.72 -0.37 16.10
N LYS A 190 -1.66 -1.19 16.02
CA LYS A 190 -0.28 -0.74 16.20
C LYS A 190 0.17 0.20 15.09
N LEU A 191 -0.05 -0.17 13.82
CA LEU A 191 0.31 0.67 12.67
C LEU A 191 -0.55 1.94 12.62
N PHE A 192 -1.85 1.83 12.90
CA PHE A 192 -2.77 2.96 12.91
C PHE A 192 -2.41 3.96 14.02
N GLY A 193 -2.11 3.47 15.23
CA GLY A 193 -1.65 4.30 16.35
C GLY A 193 -0.33 5.03 16.04
N HIS A 194 0.61 4.35 15.37
CA HIS A 194 1.85 4.97 14.92
C HIS A 194 1.60 6.11 13.93
N MET A 195 0.74 5.89 12.93
CA MET A 195 0.35 6.91 11.95
C MET A 195 -0.36 8.10 12.61
N LEU A 196 -1.21 7.88 13.62
CA LEU A 196 -1.83 8.96 14.40
C LEU A 196 -0.78 9.79 15.16
N SER A 197 0.23 9.14 15.74
CA SER A 197 1.35 9.83 16.40
C SER A 197 2.13 10.69 15.39
N GLN A 198 2.43 10.15 14.22
CA GLN A 198 3.12 10.88 13.14
C GLN A 198 2.30 12.08 12.65
N ARG A 199 1.00 11.88 12.43
CA ARG A 199 0.08 12.96 12.05
C ARG A 199 0.10 14.11 13.05
N ARG A 200 -0.01 13.81 14.35
CA ARG A 200 0.07 14.83 15.40
C ARG A 200 1.40 15.56 15.30
N LYS A 201 2.53 14.84 15.26
CA LYS A 201 3.86 15.45 15.20
C LYS A 201 4.03 16.40 14.02
N THR A 202 3.60 16.03 12.81
CA THR A 202 3.83 16.84 11.61
C THR A 202 2.79 17.94 11.41
N LEU A 203 1.51 17.68 11.66
CA LEU A 203 0.44 18.65 11.37
C LEU A 203 0.17 19.62 12.53
N THR A 204 0.44 19.25 13.78
CA THR A 204 0.21 20.17 14.92
C THR A 204 1.45 20.99 15.29
N SER A 205 2.67 20.56 14.92
CA SER A 205 3.87 21.39 15.12
C SER A 205 3.96 22.59 14.17
N ASN A 206 3.26 22.53 13.02
CA ASN A 206 3.24 23.62 12.03
C ASN A 206 2.16 24.67 12.31
N THR A 207 1.46 24.60 13.45
CA THR A 207 0.59 25.71 13.87
C THR A 207 1.49 26.79 14.49
N PRO A 208 1.53 28.04 13.97
CA PRO A 208 2.31 29.09 14.59
C PRO A 208 1.90 29.23 16.06
N GLU A 209 2.89 29.29 16.95
CA GLU A 209 2.72 29.56 18.37
C GLU A 209 1.72 30.72 18.52
N LYS A 210 0.56 30.47 19.17
CA LYS A 210 -0.32 31.56 19.58
C LYS A 210 0.53 32.56 20.37
N PRO A 211 0.50 33.88 20.06
CA PRO A 211 1.30 34.84 20.79
C PRO A 211 0.95 34.71 22.27
N ARG A 212 1.97 34.40 23.09
CA ARG A 212 1.86 34.46 24.54
C ARG A 212 1.29 35.83 24.87
N LYS A 213 0.07 35.89 25.41
CA LYS A 213 -0.47 37.10 26.00
C LYS A 213 0.57 37.55 27.03
N ARG A 214 1.24 38.67 26.73
CA ARG A 214 2.04 39.40 27.70
C ARG A 214 1.02 39.89 28.72
N ASN A 215 1.08 39.32 29.92
CA ASN A 215 0.31 39.82 31.05
C ASN A 215 0.83 41.24 31.33
N GLU A 216 -0.08 42.21 31.25
CA GLU A 216 0.05 43.53 31.89
C GLU A 216 -0.10 43.38 33.40
#